data_AF-A0A2V5VSE6-F1
#
_entry.id   AF-A0A2V5VSE6-F1
#
_cell.length_a   1.000
_cell.length_b   1.000
_cell.length_c   1.000
_cell.angle_alpha   90.00
_cell.angle_beta   90.00
_cell.angle_gamma   90.00
#
_symmetry.space_group_name_H-M   'P 1'
#
loop_
_entity.id
_entity.type
_entity.pdbx_description
1 polymer ?
#
loop_
_entity_poly.entity_id
_entity_poly.type
_entity_poly.pdbx_seq_one_letter_code
_entity_poly.pdbx_strand_id
1 'polypeptide(L)'
;SKAELDRFCDALIAIHSELMAIESGKMDKQNNPLKNAPHTADMIAAENWNHPYSREQAAFPAPWLKEHKFWPAVGRIDNVYGDRNPVCTCAGMEAYSS
;
A
#
# COMPACT_ATOMS: atom_id res chain seq x y z
N SER A 1 2.01 -1.45 25.01
CA SER A 1 2.97 -0.69 25.85
C SER A 1 3.06 0.74 25.33
N LYS A 2 3.67 1.69 26.07
CA LYS A 2 3.88 3.07 25.57
C LYS A 2 4.62 3.09 24.22
N ALA A 3 5.65 2.26 24.08
CA ALA A 3 6.46 2.17 22.86
C ALA A 3 5.64 1.82 21.60
N GLU A 4 4.60 0.99 21.70
CA GLU A 4 3.71 0.71 20.56
C GLU A 4 2.85 1.91 20.18
N LEU A 5 2.39 2.68 21.17
CA LEU A 5 1.63 3.91 20.91
C LEU A 5 2.52 4.96 20.25
N ASP A 6 3.76 5.11 20.72
CA ASP A 6 4.75 6.01 20.12
C ASP A 6 5.02 5.61 18.65
N ARG A 7 5.23 4.32 18.35
CA ARG A 7 5.40 3.82 16.96
C ARG A 7 4.22 4.17 16.06
N PHE A 8 3.00 4.02 16.58
CA PHE A 8 1.80 4.34 15.81
C PHE A 8 1.68 5.85 15.56
N CYS A 9 1.98 6.68 16.57
CA CYS A 9 2.04 8.13 16.41
C CYS A 9 3.10 8.56 15.39
N ASP A 10 4.31 7.99 15.45
CA ASP A 10 5.40 8.27 14.52
C ASP A 10 5.02 7.87 13.08
N ALA A 11 4.31 6.75 12.90
CA ALA A 11 3.78 6.36 11.59
C ALA A 11 2.78 7.40 11.05
N LEU A 12 1.87 7.92 11.88
CA LEU A 12 0.92 8.95 11.47
C LEU A 12 1.61 10.28 11.11
N ILE A 13 2.65 10.67 11.85
CA ILE A 13 3.47 11.86 11.56
C ILE A 13 4.20 11.70 10.22
N ALA A 14 4.73 10.51 9.94
CA ALA A 14 5.37 10.22 8.66
C ALA A 14 4.37 10.31 7.50
N ILE A 15 3.18 9.71 7.65
CA ILE A 15 2.09 9.80 6.66
C ILE A 15 1.67 11.26 6.41
N HIS A 16 1.58 12.07 7.48
CA HIS A 16 1.30 13.50 7.34
C HIS A 16 2.39 14.23 6.54
N SER A 17 3.66 13.88 6.76
CA SER A 17 4.79 14.46 6.02
C SER A 17 4.75 14.09 4.53
N GLU A 18 4.34 12.86 4.18
CA GLU A 18 4.10 12.45 2.79
C GLU A 18 2.97 13.26 2.14
N LEU A 19 1.90 13.53 2.89
CA LEU A 19 0.78 14.36 2.42
C LEU A 19 1.25 15.79 2.15
N MET A 20 2.04 16.38 3.05
CA MET A 20 2.64 17.71 2.84
C MET A 20 3.59 17.75 1.63
N ALA A 21 4.32 16.67 1.35
CA ALA A 21 5.18 16.57 0.16
C ALA A 21 4.35 16.57 -1.14
N ILE A 22 3.17 15.95 -1.13
CA ILE A 22 2.24 15.99 -2.27
C ILE A 22 1.61 17.39 -2.41
N GLU A 23 1.16 17.99 -1.32
CA GLU A 23 0.54 19.33 -1.33
C GLU A 23 1.52 20.41 -1.83
N SER A 24 2.77 20.34 -1.41
CA SER A 24 3.84 21.26 -1.85
C SER A 24 4.39 20.97 -3.25
N GLY A 25 3.90 19.92 -3.93
CA GLY A 25 4.33 19.55 -5.29
C GLY A 25 5.69 18.85 -5.36
N LYS A 26 6.27 18.42 -4.22
CA LYS A 26 7.50 17.63 -4.17
C LYS A 26 7.28 16.16 -4.58
N MET A 27 6.05 15.67 -4.47
CA MET A 27 5.64 14.35 -4.94
C MET A 27 4.47 14.48 -5.93
N ASP A 28 4.42 13.55 -6.88
CA ASP A 28 3.31 13.47 -7.82
C ASP A 28 1.99 13.19 -7.10
N LYS A 29 0.89 13.83 -7.55
CA LYS A 29 -0.42 13.71 -6.88
C LYS A 29 -1.10 12.35 -7.10
N GLN A 30 -0.77 11.65 -8.18
CA GLN A 30 -1.39 10.38 -8.57
C GLN A 30 -0.45 9.18 -8.38
N ASN A 31 0.86 9.38 -8.51
CA ASN A 31 1.89 8.34 -8.40
C ASN A 31 2.81 8.60 -7.20
N ASN A 32 2.32 8.26 -6.01
CA ASN A 32 3.02 8.43 -4.74
C ASN A 32 2.79 7.23 -3.80
N PRO A 33 3.56 7.08 -2.71
CA PRO A 33 3.40 5.96 -1.79
C PRO A 33 1.98 5.82 -1.24
N LEU A 34 1.33 6.92 -0.85
CA LEU A 34 -0.05 6.90 -0.31
C LEU A 34 -1.08 6.39 -1.33
N LYS A 35 -0.97 6.81 -2.59
CA LYS A 35 -1.89 6.37 -3.67
C LYS A 35 -1.65 4.94 -4.12
N ASN A 36 -0.42 4.45 -4.02
CA ASN A 36 -0.06 3.11 -4.47
C ASN A 36 0.00 2.08 -3.34
N ALA A 37 -0.20 2.48 -2.09
CA ALA A 37 -0.28 1.56 -0.95
C ALA A 37 -1.55 0.67 -1.01
N PRO A 38 -1.49 -0.58 -0.51
CA PRO A 38 -0.32 -1.24 0.08
C PRO A 38 0.66 -1.82 -0.97
N HIS A 39 1.95 -1.85 -0.64
CA HIS A 39 2.99 -2.45 -1.49
C HIS A 39 3.30 -3.89 -1.04
N THR A 40 3.09 -4.86 -1.92
CA THR A 40 3.32 -6.29 -1.65
C THR A 40 4.80 -6.66 -1.82
N ALA A 41 5.21 -7.81 -1.27
CA ALA A 41 6.58 -8.32 -1.46
C ALA A 41 6.92 -8.50 -2.95
N ASP A 42 5.98 -9.03 -3.74
CA ASP A 42 6.15 -9.25 -5.18
C ASP A 42 6.35 -7.94 -5.94
N MET A 43 5.60 -6.87 -5.59
CA MET A 43 5.79 -5.54 -6.18
C MET A 43 7.19 -5.00 -5.89
N ILE A 44 7.70 -5.19 -4.68
CA ILE A 44 9.03 -4.73 -4.28
C ILE A 44 10.13 -5.56 -4.98
N ALA A 45 9.93 -6.87 -5.13
CA ALA A 45 10.87 -7.79 -5.75
C ALA A 45 10.85 -7.74 -7.29
N ALA A 46 9.85 -7.12 -7.91
CA ALA A 46 9.75 -6.99 -9.36
C ALA A 46 11.01 -6.34 -9.95
N GLU A 47 11.46 -6.82 -11.11
CA GLU A 47 12.65 -6.32 -11.81
C GLU A 47 12.53 -4.82 -12.11
N ASN A 48 11.39 -4.43 -12.70
CA ASN A 48 11.09 -3.06 -13.09
C ASN A 48 10.40 -2.30 -11.95
N TRP A 49 10.80 -1.04 -11.74
CA TRP A 49 10.22 -0.15 -10.74
C TRP A 49 9.92 1.22 -11.33
N ASN A 50 8.67 1.40 -11.75
CA ASN A 50 8.21 2.59 -12.48
C ASN A 50 7.47 3.58 -11.56
N HIS A 51 8.06 3.86 -10.40
CA HIS A 51 7.54 4.83 -9.44
C HIS A 51 8.57 5.94 -9.16
N PRO A 52 8.13 7.20 -8.93
CA PRO A 52 9.01 8.34 -8.65
C PRO A 52 9.55 8.36 -7.21
N TYR A 53 9.43 7.25 -6.48
CA TYR A 53 9.88 7.05 -5.11
C TYR A 53 10.57 5.69 -5.01
N SER A 54 11.42 5.47 -4.02
CA SER A 54 12.21 4.24 -3.93
C SER A 54 11.41 3.04 -3.39
N ARG A 55 11.89 1.82 -3.69
CA ARG A 55 11.40 0.58 -3.06
C ARG A 55 11.54 0.62 -1.53
N GLU A 56 12.62 1.20 -1.03
CA GLU A 56 12.85 1.34 0.41
C GLU A 56 11.82 2.27 1.04
N GLN A 57 11.50 3.40 0.39
CA GLN A 57 10.45 4.29 0.88
C GLN A 57 9.08 3.60 0.91
N ALA A 58 8.79 2.71 -0.05
CA ALA A 58 7.56 1.95 -0.08
C ALA A 58 7.50 0.84 0.99
N ALA A 59 8.58 0.06 1.15
CA ALA A 59 8.60 -1.12 2.01
C ALA A 59 9.03 -0.81 3.45
N PHE A 60 9.89 0.16 3.67
CA PHE A 60 10.54 0.46 4.95
C PHE A 60 10.49 1.97 5.31
N PRO A 61 9.30 2.61 5.32
CA PRO A 61 9.17 4.03 5.67
C PRO A 61 9.53 4.35 7.13
N ALA A 62 9.69 3.33 7.98
CA ALA A 62 10.06 3.49 9.38
C ALA A 62 11.12 2.44 9.78
N PRO A 63 12.05 2.77 10.70
CA PRO A 63 13.20 1.91 11.02
C PRO A 63 12.80 0.55 11.59
N TRP A 64 11.75 0.49 12.42
CA TRP A 64 11.28 -0.77 13.03
C TRP A 64 10.77 -1.79 11.99
N LEU A 65 10.42 -1.34 10.77
CA LEU A 65 10.01 -2.24 9.69
C LEU A 65 11.17 -3.02 9.09
N LYS A 66 12.43 -2.60 9.33
CA LYS A 66 13.63 -3.35 8.92
C LYS A 66 13.92 -4.53 9.85
N GLU A 67 13.49 -4.44 11.11
CA GLU A 67 13.63 -5.53 12.10
C GLU A 67 12.54 -6.59 11.90
N HIS A 68 11.28 -6.14 11.81
CA HIS A 68 10.13 -7.01 11.61
C HIS A 68 9.17 -6.40 10.58
N LYS A 69 9.08 -7.07 9.42
CA LYS A 69 8.22 -6.64 8.32
C LYS A 69 6.98 -7.52 8.23
N PHE A 70 5.81 -6.91 8.43
CA PHE A 70 4.54 -7.49 7.98
C PHE A 70 4.33 -7.14 6.51
N TRP A 71 4.12 -8.16 5.67
CA TRP A 71 3.88 -8.01 4.24
C TRP A 71 2.39 -8.03 3.92
N PRO A 72 1.86 -7.01 3.23
CA PRO A 72 0.53 -7.07 2.63
C PRO A 72 0.47 -8.20 1.59
N ALA A 73 -0.52 -9.09 1.71
CA ALA A 73 -0.66 -10.24 0.81
C ALA A 73 -1.15 -9.85 -0.60
N VAL A 74 -1.91 -8.75 -0.70
CA VAL A 74 -2.46 -8.25 -1.96
C VAL A 74 -2.31 -6.72 -2.03
N GLY A 75 -2.36 -6.19 -3.25
CA GLY A 75 -2.48 -4.75 -3.48
C GLY A 75 -3.85 -4.21 -3.08
N ARG A 76 -4.11 -2.94 -3.41
CA ARG A 76 -5.41 -2.31 -3.13
C ARG A 76 -6.53 -3.04 -3.88
N ILE A 77 -7.57 -3.43 -3.14
CA ILE A 77 -8.73 -4.12 -3.68
C ILE A 77 -9.62 -3.13 -4.46
N ASP A 78 -10.12 -3.55 -5.62
CA ASP A 78 -11.14 -2.82 -6.37
C ASP A 78 -12.53 -3.17 -5.85
N ASN A 79 -13.03 -2.32 -4.95
CA ASN A 79 -14.35 -2.51 -4.34
C ASN A 79 -15.49 -2.32 -5.36
N VAL A 80 -15.36 -1.38 -6.30
CA VAL A 80 -16.43 -1.07 -7.27
C VAL A 80 -16.62 -2.22 -8.24
N TYR A 81 -15.53 -2.85 -8.68
CA TYR A 81 -15.61 -4.06 -9.50
C TYR A 81 -16.30 -5.20 -8.74
N GLY A 82 -15.95 -5.41 -7.46
CA GLY A 82 -16.57 -6.43 -6.61
C GLY A 82 -18.08 -6.25 -6.46
N ASP A 83 -18.54 -5.02 -6.20
CA ASP A 83 -19.96 -4.70 -6.08
C ASP A 83 -20.74 -4.88 -7.39
N ARG A 84 -20.08 -4.69 -8.55
CA ARG A 84 -20.68 -4.88 -9.88
C ARG A 84 -20.69 -6.33 -10.35
N ASN A 85 -19.85 -7.19 -9.78
CA ASN A 85 -19.67 -8.59 -10.18
C ASN A 85 -19.73 -9.49 -8.94
N PRO A 86 -20.91 -9.64 -8.31
CA PRO A 86 -21.02 -10.35 -7.04
C PRO A 86 -20.69 -11.83 -7.19
N VAL A 87 -19.56 -12.25 -6.61
CA VAL A 87 -19.14 -13.66 -6.48
C VAL A 87 -19.01 -13.98 -5.00
N CYS A 88 -20.00 -14.69 -4.46
CA CYS A 88 -20.08 -15.00 -3.03
C CYS A 88 -19.84 -16.48 -2.70
N THR A 89 -19.39 -17.26 -3.69
CA THR A 89 -19.09 -18.69 -3.56
C THR A 89 -17.68 -18.98 -4.08
N CYS A 90 -17.08 -20.09 -3.65
CA CYS A 90 -15.81 -20.54 -4.21
C CYS A 90 -15.89 -20.84 -5.71
N ALA A 91 -17.09 -21.16 -6.21
CA ALA A 91 -17.39 -21.16 -7.62
C ALA A 91 -17.40 -19.70 -8.12
N GLY A 92 -16.45 -19.34 -8.98
CA GLY A 92 -16.35 -18.00 -9.59
C GLY A 92 -17.49 -17.71 -10.57
N MET A 93 -17.48 -16.52 -11.21
CA MET A 93 -18.48 -16.14 -12.23
C MET A 93 -18.58 -17.17 -13.37
N GLU A 94 -17.50 -17.85 -13.71
CA GLU A 94 -17.44 -18.90 -14.74
C GLU A 94 -18.46 -20.03 -14.49
N ALA A 95 -18.84 -20.28 -13.24
CA ALA A 95 -19.85 -21.27 -12.90
C ALA A 95 -21.29 -20.82 -13.15
N TYR A 96 -21.51 -19.53 -13.44
CA TYR A 96 -22.83 -18.92 -13.65
C TYR A 96 -23.04 -18.41 -15.09
N SER A 97 -22.00 -18.46 -15.93
CA SER A 97 -22.12 -18.27 -17.37
C SER A 97 -22.78 -19.50 -18.01
N SER A 98 -24.12 -19.50 -18.00
CA SER A 98 -25.01 -20.45 -18.68
C SER A 98 -26.04 -19.71 -19.52
#